data_AF-A0A914T971-F1
#
_entry.id   AF-A0A914T971-F1
#
_cell.length_a   1.000
_cell.length_b   1.000
_cell.length_c   1.000
_cell.angle_alpha   90.00
_cell.angle_beta   90.00
_cell.angle_gamma   90.00
#
_symmetry.space_group_name_H-M   'P 1'
#
loop_
_entity.id
_entity.type
_entity.pdbx_description
1 polymer ?
#
loop_
_entity_poly.entity_id
_entity_poly.type
_entity_poly.pdbx_seq_one_letter_code
_entity_poly.pdbx_strand_id
1 'polypeptide(L)'
;MSQKRFELVCTLAEEDDEETDEIKTKAPVIYSPIEGEIIGRKRLRFDNSNHRYEGCDNEALFIIGTGKWTDFQVSIYNVKYREDMGFGRKHIQQGQPIGYRLTCPKSPDSVFVEFRFQGTVVNITDQVTANNCKAPNFGILY
;
A
#
# COMPACT_ATOMS: atom_id res chain seq x y z
N MET A 1 -0.93 -1.21 23.72
CA MET A 1 -1.78 -1.75 22.63
C MET A 1 -0.90 -1.92 21.40
N SER A 2 -0.67 -3.15 20.95
CA SER A 2 0.17 -3.42 19.77
C SER A 2 -0.59 -2.98 18.51
N GLN A 3 -0.14 -1.89 17.87
CA GLN A 3 -0.72 -1.41 16.63
C GLN A 3 -0.29 -2.38 15.52
N LYS A 4 -1.21 -3.25 15.08
CA LYS A 4 -0.96 -4.27 14.05
C LYS A 4 -1.09 -3.74 12.62
N ARG A 5 -1.44 -2.46 12.47
CA ARG A 5 -1.62 -1.75 11.20
C ARG A 5 -0.71 -0.54 11.21
N PHE A 6 -0.07 -0.28 10.07
CA PHE A 6 0.85 0.83 9.91
C PHE A 6 0.13 1.97 9.23
N GLU A 7 0.01 3.09 9.92
CA GLU A 7 -0.36 4.36 9.30
C GLU A 7 0.93 5.13 9.05
N LEU A 8 1.21 5.41 7.77
CA LEU A 8 2.39 6.14 7.34
C LEU A 8 1.95 7.50 6.84
N VAL A 9 2.41 8.57 7.49
CA VAL A 9 2.21 9.94 7.00
C VAL A 9 2.95 10.09 5.68
N CYS A 10 2.24 10.53 4.66
CA CYS A 10 2.67 10.56 3.27
C CYS A 10 2.02 11.78 2.59
N THR A 11 2.54 12.97 2.89
CA THR A 11 2.09 14.25 2.33
C THR A 11 2.52 14.39 0.87
N LEU A 12 1.87 15.27 0.10
CA LEU A 12 2.40 15.64 -1.21
C LEU A 12 3.80 16.22 -1.06
N ALA A 13 4.68 15.88 -2.00
CA ALA A 13 5.96 16.56 -2.13
C ALA A 13 5.74 17.87 -2.88
N GLU A 14 6.37 18.94 -2.42
CA GLU A 14 6.47 20.18 -3.17
C GLU A 14 7.62 20.03 -4.17
N GLU A 15 7.36 20.34 -5.43
CA GLU A 15 8.35 20.52 -6.48
C GLU A 15 8.36 22.00 -6.83
N ASP A 16 9.49 22.65 -6.56
CA ASP A 16 9.75 24.00 -7.02
C ASP A 16 9.91 23.97 -8.54
N ASP A 17 9.00 24.63 -9.24
CA ASP A 17 9.15 24.88 -10.67
C ASP A 17 9.97 26.17 -10.84
N GLU A 18 11.26 26.05 -11.16
CA GLU A 18 12.13 27.23 -11.31
C GLU A 18 11.70 28.16 -12.47
N GLU A 19 10.78 27.73 -13.34
CA GLU A 19 10.29 28.48 -14.49
C GLU A 19 8.98 29.24 -14.21
N THR A 20 8.26 28.88 -13.15
CA THR A 20 7.01 29.54 -12.71
C THR A 20 6.97 29.60 -11.19
N ASP A 21 6.62 30.74 -10.57
CA ASP A 21 6.43 30.86 -9.10
C ASP A 21 5.27 29.99 -8.52
N GLU A 22 4.82 28.95 -9.25
CA GLU A 22 3.80 27.99 -8.84
C GLU A 22 4.45 26.78 -8.15
N ILE A 23 4.05 26.52 -6.90
CA ILE A 23 4.41 25.28 -6.19
C ILE A 23 3.65 24.11 -6.84
N LYS A 24 4.36 23.25 -7.57
CA LYS A 24 3.78 22.01 -8.09
C LYS A 24 3.81 20.95 -7.00
N THR A 25 2.73 20.19 -6.87
CA THR A 25 2.66 19.10 -5.89
C THR A 25 2.76 17.75 -6.59
N LYS A 26 3.66 16.90 -6.10
CA LYS A 26 3.86 15.54 -6.60
C LYS A 26 3.40 14.51 -5.60
N ALA A 27 2.65 13.53 -6.11
CA ALA A 27 2.25 12.38 -5.33
C ALA A 27 3.47 11.50 -4.99
N PRO A 28 3.73 11.18 -3.71
CA PRO A 28 4.75 10.22 -3.34
C PRO A 28 4.55 8.87 -4.03
N VAL A 29 5.68 8.26 -4.43
CA VAL A 29 5.71 6.93 -5.01
C VAL A 29 5.58 5.90 -3.89
N ILE A 30 4.73 4.90 -4.11
CA ILE A 30 4.54 3.78 -3.22
C ILE A 30 5.29 2.57 -3.77
N TYR A 31 6.18 2.04 -2.94
CA TYR A 31 7.01 0.88 -3.27
C TYR A 31 6.45 -0.38 -2.61
N SER A 32 6.66 -1.52 -3.27
CA SER A 32 6.23 -2.80 -2.72
C SER A 32 7.05 -3.16 -1.49
N PRO A 33 6.43 -3.49 -0.35
CA PRO A 33 7.15 -3.92 0.83
C PRO A 33 7.66 -5.37 0.72
N ILE A 34 7.11 -6.17 -0.19
CA ILE A 34 7.42 -7.60 -0.36
C ILE A 34 7.52 -7.99 -1.83
N GLU A 35 8.11 -9.15 -2.10
CA GLU A 35 7.98 -9.80 -3.40
C GLU A 35 6.65 -10.54 -3.47
N GLY A 36 5.95 -10.48 -4.61
CA GLY A 36 4.65 -11.11 -4.75
C GLY A 36 3.95 -10.86 -6.08
N GLU A 37 2.65 -11.17 -6.10
CA GLU A 37 1.74 -10.83 -7.19
C GLU A 37 0.75 -9.75 -6.74
N ILE A 38 0.68 -8.65 -7.49
CA ILE A 38 -0.44 -7.71 -7.38
C ILE A 38 -1.64 -8.33 -8.10
N ILE A 39 -2.77 -8.42 -7.41
CA ILE A 39 -4.03 -8.94 -8.00
C ILE A 39 -4.81 -7.86 -8.75
N GLY A 40 -4.48 -6.59 -8.52
CA GLY A 40 -4.99 -5.42 -9.24
C GLY A 40 -5.44 -4.30 -8.31
N ARG A 41 -6.14 -3.31 -8.87
CA ARG A 41 -6.81 -2.25 -8.10
C ARG A 41 -8.00 -2.82 -7.34
N LYS A 42 -8.13 -2.53 -6.05
CA LYS A 42 -9.33 -2.83 -5.25
C LYS A 42 -10.06 -1.54 -4.88
N ARG A 43 -11.38 -1.56 -5.04
CA ARG A 43 -12.28 -0.53 -4.52
C ARG A 43 -12.86 -1.02 -3.19
N LEU A 44 -12.75 -0.19 -2.15
CA LEU A 44 -13.01 -0.61 -0.76
C LEU A 44 -14.44 -0.32 -0.33
N ARG A 45 -14.94 0.86 -0.69
CA ARG A 45 -16.25 1.37 -0.31
C ARG A 45 -17.21 1.24 -1.48
N PHE A 46 -18.38 0.68 -1.23
CA PHE A 46 -19.50 0.69 -2.16
C PHE A 46 -20.40 1.87 -1.80
N ASP A 47 -20.70 2.73 -2.78
CA ASP A 47 -21.66 3.82 -2.58
C ASP A 47 -23.08 3.26 -2.75
N ASN A 48 -23.79 3.13 -1.64
CA ASN A 48 -25.18 2.65 -1.60
C ASN A 48 -26.16 3.62 -2.26
N SER A 49 -25.85 4.91 -2.35
CA SER A 49 -26.75 5.90 -2.96
C SER A 49 -26.74 5.79 -4.49
N ASN A 50 -25.56 5.57 -5.07
CA ASN A 50 -25.36 5.50 -6.52
C ASN A 50 -25.16 4.06 -7.05
N HIS A 51 -25.21 3.05 -6.17
CA HIS A 51 -25.04 1.62 -6.45
C HIS A 51 -23.75 1.26 -7.19
N ARG A 52 -22.63 1.88 -6.81
CA ARG A 52 -21.38 1.77 -7.56
C ARG A 52 -20.14 1.97 -6.70
N TYR A 53 -19.02 1.44 -7.18
CA TYR A 53 -17.70 1.64 -6.58
C TYR A 53 -17.04 2.89 -7.18
N GLU A 54 -17.42 4.06 -6.67
CA GLU A 54 -16.89 5.35 -7.13
C GLU A 54 -16.02 6.06 -6.08
N GLY A 55 -15.45 7.20 -6.47
CA GLY A 55 -14.60 8.04 -5.63
C GLY A 55 -13.13 7.91 -5.99
N CYS A 56 -12.47 9.04 -6.22
CA CYS A 56 -11.01 9.08 -6.43
C CYS A 56 -10.26 8.51 -5.21
N ASP A 57 -10.81 8.69 -4.00
CA ASP A 57 -10.24 8.35 -2.70
C ASP A 57 -10.50 6.89 -2.26
N ASN A 58 -10.90 6.02 -3.18
CA ASN A 58 -11.44 4.69 -2.90
C ASN A 58 -10.61 3.60 -3.58
N GLU A 59 -9.29 3.69 -3.51
CA GLU A 59 -8.37 2.72 -4.12
C GLU A 59 -7.41 2.10 -3.10
N ALA A 60 -7.09 0.83 -3.35
CA ALA A 60 -6.14 0.03 -2.60
C ALA A 60 -5.44 -0.99 -3.50
N LEU A 61 -4.28 -1.44 -3.04
CA LEU A 61 -3.48 -2.50 -3.66
C LEU A 61 -3.42 -3.73 -2.76
N PHE A 62 -3.47 -4.90 -3.38
CA PHE A 62 -3.39 -6.20 -2.71
C PHE A 62 -2.28 -7.01 -3.34
N ILE A 63 -1.34 -7.45 -2.51
CA ILE A 63 -0.18 -8.25 -2.88
C ILE A 63 -0.30 -9.60 -2.20
N ILE A 64 -0.19 -10.68 -2.97
CA ILE A 64 0.02 -12.03 -2.43
C ILE A 64 1.52 -12.32 -2.49
N GLY A 65 2.11 -12.61 -1.34
CA GLY A 65 3.53 -12.87 -1.27
C GLY A 65 3.95 -14.15 -1.98
N THR A 66 5.12 -14.11 -2.61
CA THR A 66 5.74 -15.26 -3.29
C THR A 66 7.13 -15.52 -2.71
N GLY A 67 7.71 -16.68 -3.01
CA GLY A 67 9.05 -17.04 -2.55
C GLY A 67 9.17 -17.02 -1.03
N LYS A 68 10.07 -16.18 -0.48
CA LYS A 68 10.25 -16.03 0.98
C LYS A 68 9.05 -15.40 1.70
N TRP A 69 8.15 -14.77 0.95
CA TRP A 69 6.92 -14.14 1.48
C TRP A 69 5.68 -15.00 1.27
N THR A 70 5.84 -16.29 0.96
CA THR A 70 4.72 -17.23 0.89
C THR A 70 3.88 -17.15 2.16
N ASP A 71 2.55 -17.30 2.02
CA ASP A 71 1.53 -17.15 3.06
C ASP A 71 1.31 -15.72 3.59
N PHE A 72 2.11 -14.74 3.15
CA PHE A 72 1.83 -13.34 3.43
C PHE A 72 0.85 -12.72 2.43
N GLN A 73 0.03 -11.82 2.94
CA GLN A 73 -0.81 -10.94 2.15
C GLN A 73 -0.62 -9.51 2.65
N VAL A 74 -0.51 -8.57 1.72
CA VAL A 74 -0.37 -7.15 2.04
C VAL A 74 -1.50 -6.38 1.40
N SER A 75 -2.18 -5.59 2.22
CA SER A 75 -3.18 -4.62 1.76
C SER A 75 -2.64 -3.22 2.00
N ILE A 76 -2.53 -2.44 0.93
CA ILE A 76 -2.09 -1.04 0.98
C ILE A 76 -3.29 -0.17 0.60
N TYR A 77 -3.71 0.71 1.50
CA TYR A 77 -4.91 1.53 1.36
C TYR A 77 -4.54 2.99 1.07
N ASN A 78 -5.47 3.73 0.46
CA ASN A 78 -5.29 5.14 0.06
C ASN A 78 -4.17 5.33 -0.99
N VAL A 79 -4.07 4.38 -1.92
CA VAL A 79 -3.06 4.40 -2.97
C VAL A 79 -3.68 4.18 -4.34
N LYS A 80 -3.18 4.93 -5.34
CA LYS A 80 -3.51 4.75 -6.75
C LYS A 80 -2.61 3.69 -7.37
N TYR A 81 -3.20 2.73 -8.08
CA TYR A 81 -2.42 1.78 -8.87
C TYR A 81 -1.74 2.46 -10.06
N ARG A 82 -0.53 2.00 -10.39
CA ARG A 82 0.17 2.41 -11.60
C ARG A 82 -0.47 1.82 -12.85
N GLU A 83 -1.09 2.66 -13.66
CA GLU A 83 -1.80 2.25 -14.89
C GLU A 83 -0.85 1.58 -15.90
N ASP A 84 0.42 1.97 -15.92
CA ASP A 84 1.45 1.42 -16.81
C ASP A 84 1.86 -0.02 -16.48
N MET A 85 1.51 -0.53 -15.30
CA MET A 85 1.72 -1.95 -14.96
C MET A 85 0.71 -2.88 -15.66
N GLY A 86 -0.35 -2.32 -16.25
CA GLY A 86 -1.39 -3.04 -16.97
C GLY A 86 -2.36 -3.80 -16.07
N PHE A 87 -3.36 -4.46 -16.68
CA PHE A 87 -4.37 -5.21 -15.94
C PHE A 87 -3.92 -6.64 -15.61
N GLY A 88 -4.57 -7.24 -14.61
CA GLY A 88 -4.39 -8.64 -14.21
C GLY A 88 -3.34 -8.85 -13.13
N ARG A 89 -2.97 -10.12 -12.93
CA ARG A 89 -1.93 -10.49 -11.96
C ARG A 89 -0.56 -10.06 -12.48
N LYS A 90 0.19 -9.33 -11.66
CA LYS A 90 1.53 -8.85 -12.01
C LYS A 90 2.52 -9.26 -10.93
N HIS A 91 3.53 -10.02 -11.33
CA HIS A 91 4.68 -10.30 -10.49
C HIS A 91 5.42 -8.99 -10.19
N ILE A 92 5.80 -8.81 -8.94
CA ILE A 92 6.51 -7.63 -8.44
C ILE A 92 7.62 -8.03 -7.48
N GLN A 93 8.68 -7.23 -7.47
CA GLN A 93 9.80 -7.40 -6.55
C GLN A 93 9.65 -6.48 -5.33
N GLN A 94 10.27 -6.87 -4.22
CA GLN A 94 10.39 -6.00 -3.05
C GLN A 94 11.14 -4.72 -3.46
N GLY A 95 10.61 -3.55 -3.07
CA GLY A 95 11.14 -2.25 -3.44
C GLY A 95 10.73 -1.75 -4.84
N GLN A 96 9.92 -2.50 -5.59
CA GLN A 96 9.43 -2.05 -6.90
C GLN A 96 8.37 -0.94 -6.75
N PRO A 97 8.39 0.13 -7.56
CA PRO A 97 7.33 1.15 -7.55
C PRO A 97 6.02 0.60 -8.14
N ILE A 98 4.96 0.58 -7.33
CA ILE A 98 3.69 -0.09 -7.62
C ILE A 98 2.46 0.83 -7.61
N GLY A 99 2.62 2.05 -7.09
CA GLY A 99 1.51 2.99 -6.96
C GLY A 99 1.97 4.38 -6.59
N TYR A 100 0.99 5.25 -6.38
CA TYR A 100 1.19 6.59 -5.87
C TYR A 100 0.22 6.85 -4.72
N ARG A 101 0.56 7.77 -3.83
CA ARG A 101 -0.40 8.32 -2.87
C ARG A 101 -1.58 8.96 -3.64
N LEU A 102 -2.80 8.84 -3.12
CA LEU A 102 -3.97 9.48 -3.71
C LEU A 102 -3.86 11.01 -3.64
N THR A 103 -4.27 11.70 -4.72
CA THR A 103 -4.21 13.17 -4.83
C THR A 103 -5.61 13.82 -4.79
N CYS A 104 -6.57 13.12 -4.21
CA CYS A 104 -7.97 13.53 -4.24
C CYS A 104 -8.22 14.58 -3.14
N PRO A 105 -9.12 15.56 -3.33
CA PRO A 105 -9.36 16.61 -2.33
C PRO A 105 -9.76 16.11 -0.92
N LYS A 106 -10.30 14.88 -0.82
CA LYS A 106 -10.71 14.24 0.45
C LYS A 106 -9.81 13.08 0.86
N SER A 107 -8.73 12.79 0.14
CA SER A 107 -7.84 11.70 0.54
C SER A 107 -6.97 12.12 1.72
N PRO A 108 -6.81 11.27 2.75
CA PRO A 108 -5.93 11.58 3.87
C PRO A 108 -4.47 11.69 3.41
N ASP A 109 -3.66 12.43 4.15
CA ASP A 109 -2.19 12.48 4.00
C ASP A 109 -1.50 11.24 4.62
N SER A 110 -2.18 10.09 4.62
CA SER A 110 -1.65 8.85 5.16
C SER A 110 -2.02 7.63 4.30
N VAL A 111 -1.06 6.72 4.23
CA VAL A 111 -1.20 5.40 3.62
C VAL A 111 -1.27 4.37 4.74
N PHE A 112 -2.25 3.48 4.66
CA PHE A 112 -2.36 2.38 5.62
C PHE A 112 -1.82 1.09 5.01
N VAL A 113 -1.02 0.36 5.77
CA VAL A 113 -0.49 -0.94 5.37
C VAL A 113 -0.90 -1.99 6.40
N GLU A 114 -1.53 -3.06 5.92
CA GLU A 114 -1.90 -4.22 6.71
C GLU A 114 -1.20 -5.46 6.17
N PHE A 115 -0.44 -6.13 7.04
CA PHE A 115 0.15 -7.43 6.76
C PHE A 115 -0.66 -8.52 7.40
N ARG A 116 -0.92 -9.58 6.65
CA ARG A 116 -1.52 -10.81 7.14
C ARG A 116 -0.61 -11.99 6.86
N PHE A 117 -0.48 -12.89 7.81
CA PHE A 117 0.12 -14.20 7.62
C PHE A 117 -0.97 -15.24 7.84
N GLN A 118 -1.24 -16.07 6.82
CA GLN A 118 -2.30 -17.08 6.85
C GLN A 118 -3.66 -16.51 7.32
N GLY A 119 -3.98 -15.29 6.85
CA GLY A 119 -5.24 -14.59 7.17
C GLY A 119 -5.24 -13.81 8.49
N THR A 120 -4.24 -13.98 9.36
CA THR A 120 -4.15 -13.27 10.64
C THR A 120 -3.34 -12.00 10.51
N VAL A 121 -3.84 -10.86 11.02
CA VAL A 121 -3.10 -9.60 11.00
C VAL A 121 -1.89 -9.67 11.93
N VAL A 122 -0.71 -9.39 11.38
CA VAL A 122 0.59 -9.49 12.04
C VAL A 122 1.34 -8.16 12.00
N ASN A 123 2.10 -7.87 13.05
CA ASN A 123 3.08 -6.78 13.04
C ASN A 123 4.40 -7.35 12.53
N ILE A 124 4.90 -6.80 11.42
CA ILE A 124 6.17 -7.21 10.82
C ILE A 124 7.17 -6.05 10.67
N THR A 125 7.05 -5.01 11.51
CA THR A 125 7.94 -3.83 11.41
C THR A 125 9.39 -4.26 11.35
N ASP A 126 9.83 -5.11 12.28
CA ASP A 126 11.23 -5.53 12.39
C ASP A 126 11.74 -6.26 11.13
N GLN A 127 10.88 -7.00 10.44
CA GLN A 127 11.23 -7.73 9.22
C GLN A 127 11.24 -6.85 7.97
N VAL A 128 10.39 -5.82 7.93
CA VAL A 128 10.37 -4.86 6.82
C VAL A 128 11.47 -3.81 6.97
N THR A 129 11.71 -3.31 8.18
CA THR A 129 12.74 -2.30 8.45
C THR A 129 14.13 -2.91 8.64
N ALA A 130 14.22 -4.23 8.79
CA ALA A 130 15.44 -4.95 9.15
C ALA A 130 16.10 -4.45 10.45
N ASN A 131 15.33 -3.82 11.35
CA ASN A 131 15.85 -3.34 12.64
C ASN A 131 16.33 -4.49 13.54
N ASN A 132 15.82 -5.71 13.32
CA ASN A 132 16.23 -6.91 14.03
C ASN A 132 16.12 -8.11 13.09
N CYS A 133 17.20 -8.88 12.90
CA CYS A 133 17.21 -10.10 12.08
C CYS A 133 16.49 -11.30 12.74
N LYS A 134 15.39 -11.05 13.46
CA LYS A 134 14.60 -12.08 14.15
C LYS A 134 13.41 -12.50 13.28
N ALA A 135 13.19 -13.81 13.20
CA ALA A 135 11.98 -14.35 12.59
C ALA A 135 10.73 -13.79 13.32
N PRO A 136 9.62 -13.55 12.61
CA PRO A 136 8.40 -13.06 13.24
C PRO A 136 7.94 -14.04 14.31
N ASN A 137 7.64 -13.55 15.50
CA ASN A 137 7.00 -14.38 16.52
C ASN A 137 5.50 -14.41 16.22
N PHE A 138 5.08 -15.43 15.47
CA PHE A 138 3.70 -15.55 15.01
C PHE A 138 2.69 -15.97 16.10
N GLY A 139 3.12 -16.10 17.36
CA GLY A 139 2.21 -16.38 18.48
C GLY A 139 1.31 -17.58 18.22
N ILE A 140 1.89 -18.66 17.67
CA ILE A 140 1.18 -19.91 17.44
C ILE A 140 0.91 -20.49 18.83
N LEU A 141 -0.34 -20.36 19.29
CA LEU A 141 -0.85 -21.11 20.43
C LEU A 141 -0.85 -22.58 20.01
N TYR A 142 0.06 -23.37 20.59
CA TYR A 142 -0.10 -24.82 20.69
C TYR A 142 -1.08 -25.14 21.81
#